data_AF-A0A524FRA1-F1
#
_entry.id   AF-A0A524FRA1-F1
#
_cell.length_a   1.000
_cell.length_b   1.000
_cell.length_c   1.000
_cell.angle_alpha   90.00
_cell.angle_beta   90.00
_cell.angle_gamma   90.00
#
_symmetry.space_group_name_H-M   'P 1'
#
loop_
_entity.id
_entity.type
_entity.pdbx_description
1 polymer ?
#
loop_
_entity_poly.entity_id
_entity_poly.type
_entity_poly.pdbx_seq_one_letter_code
_entity_poly.pdbx_strand_id
1 'polypeptide(L)'
;MTELITYIFEFITTILSFFASLLLIKQKKDSQVPLGNMFLTLASSFVGIYALSTIIYSIIGQEWAVIVFLKLGMIAILMAVLLLYFTMQVLIYSSKWIKIHKLSFWVPLCTSLVISFVLVFTDYIIVIDAKTAETHFQPIPYTLFAIFVAFMLIYSTFSMYSFGIRKSTGNSRKRMQLFFIGLLFIIGSLIIDVLGNIIENEVIFDTLLFTTLSLGIIFVAGAFYGKKREIETG
;
A
#
# COMPACT_ATOMS: atom_id res chain seq x y z
N MET A 1 -26.16 -2.75 9.10
CA MET A 1 -25.27 -2.45 10.26
C MET A 1 -23.81 -2.74 9.93
N THR A 2 -23.52 -3.86 9.27
CA THR A 2 -22.19 -4.24 8.78
C THR A 2 -21.64 -3.31 7.69
N GLU A 3 -22.45 -2.85 6.73
CA GLU A 3 -22.03 -1.84 5.73
C GLU A 3 -21.55 -0.53 6.36
N LEU A 4 -22.25 -0.04 7.40
CA LEU A 4 -21.86 1.15 8.15
C LEU A 4 -20.48 0.99 8.78
N ILE A 5 -20.16 -0.22 9.27
CA ILE A 5 -18.87 -0.53 9.87
C ILE A 5 -17.77 -0.49 8.80
N THR A 6 -18.01 -1.04 7.61
CA THR A 6 -17.08 -0.95 6.47
C THR A 6 -16.75 0.51 6.15
N TYR A 7 -17.76 1.37 5.96
CA TYR A 7 -17.55 2.79 5.69
C TYR A 7 -16.75 3.51 6.79
N ILE A 8 -16.99 3.17 8.06
CA ILE A 8 -16.22 3.72 9.19
C ILE A 8 -14.74 3.32 9.07
N PHE A 9 -14.44 2.07 8.76
CA PHE A 9 -13.06 1.62 8.62
C PHE A 9 -12.37 2.15 7.36
N GLU A 10 -13.08 2.33 6.25
CA GLU A 10 -12.57 3.04 5.07
C GLU A 10 -12.19 4.48 5.41
N PHE A 11 -13.07 5.18 6.13
CA PHE A 11 -12.85 6.55 6.55
C PHE A 11 -11.66 6.66 7.52
N ILE A 12 -11.59 5.76 8.50
CA ILE A 12 -10.43 5.66 9.42
C ILE A 12 -9.15 5.39 8.64
N THR A 13 -9.16 4.45 7.69
CA THR A 13 -8.00 4.12 6.86
C THR A 13 -7.54 5.34 6.08
N THR A 14 -8.47 6.08 5.48
CA THR A 14 -8.21 7.31 4.74
C THR A 14 -7.53 8.35 5.64
N ILE A 15 -8.12 8.64 6.81
CA ILE A 15 -7.57 9.59 7.78
C ILE A 15 -6.18 9.16 8.25
N LEU A 16 -6.01 7.90 8.66
CA LEU A 16 -4.73 7.38 9.15
C LEU A 16 -3.65 7.44 8.07
N SER A 17 -4.00 7.15 6.82
CA SER A 17 -3.08 7.21 5.67
C SER A 17 -2.57 8.62 5.42
N PHE A 18 -3.48 9.61 5.40
CA PHE A 18 -3.10 11.02 5.24
C PHE A 18 -2.38 11.56 6.46
N PHE A 19 -2.81 11.20 7.66
CA PHE A 19 -2.15 11.61 8.90
C PHE A 19 -0.73 11.03 9.02
N ALA A 20 -0.54 9.75 8.69
CA ALA A 20 0.78 9.13 8.59
C ALA A 20 1.67 9.86 7.58
N SER A 21 1.12 10.21 6.41
CA SER A 21 1.83 10.99 5.40
C SER A 21 2.27 12.36 5.94
N LEU A 22 1.37 13.09 6.61
CA LEU A 22 1.68 14.39 7.22
C LEU A 22 2.75 14.29 8.32
N LEU A 23 2.67 13.27 9.19
CA LEU A 23 3.68 13.01 10.22
C LEU A 23 5.06 12.74 9.61
N LEU A 24 5.12 11.92 8.56
CA LEU A 24 6.37 11.59 7.87
C LEU A 24 6.95 12.80 7.12
N ILE A 25 6.11 13.66 6.53
CA ILE A 25 6.53 14.94 5.92
C ILE A 25 7.16 15.85 6.99
N LYS A 26 6.51 15.98 8.15
CA LYS A 26 7.03 16.82 9.25
C LYS A 26 8.39 16.31 9.74
N GLN A 27 8.61 15.00 9.71
CA GLN A 27 9.88 14.37 10.08
C GLN A 27 10.97 14.46 9.00
N LYS A 28 10.62 14.73 7.75
CA LYS A 28 11.58 14.89 6.63
C LYS A 28 12.62 15.98 6.90
N LYS A 29 12.26 17.00 7.69
CA LYS A 29 13.14 18.14 8.00
C LYS A 29 14.33 17.75 8.89
N ASP A 30 14.24 16.66 9.65
CA ASP A 30 15.18 16.30 10.72
C ASP A 30 15.82 14.89 10.56
N SER A 31 15.49 14.11 9.52
CA SER A 31 15.91 12.70 9.38
C SER A 31 17.11 12.49 8.43
N GLN A 32 18.09 11.69 8.87
CA GLN A 32 19.21 11.19 8.04
C GLN A 32 18.80 10.22 6.90
N VAL A 33 17.55 9.72 6.84
CA VAL A 33 17.06 8.87 5.72
C VAL A 33 15.89 9.59 5.03
N PRO A 34 16.15 10.75 4.41
CA PRO A 34 15.07 11.59 3.87
C PRO A 34 14.34 10.89 2.72
N LEU A 35 15.05 10.09 1.93
CA LEU A 35 14.50 9.44 0.74
C LEU A 35 13.53 8.29 1.07
N GLY A 36 13.86 7.45 2.05
CA GLY A 36 12.97 6.37 2.50
C GLY A 36 11.68 6.92 3.09
N ASN A 37 11.77 7.98 3.89
CA ASN A 37 10.60 8.68 4.42
C ASN A 37 9.75 9.32 3.31
N MET A 38 10.38 9.84 2.25
CA MET A 38 9.64 10.38 1.10
C MET A 38 8.86 9.31 0.35
N PHE A 39 9.49 8.17 0.04
CA PHE A 39 8.79 7.06 -0.61
C PHE A 39 7.67 6.53 0.26
N LEU A 40 7.90 6.39 1.57
CA LEU A 40 6.85 5.93 2.46
C LEU A 40 5.70 6.92 2.55
N THR A 41 5.99 8.22 2.64
CA THR A 41 4.97 9.27 2.65
C THR A 41 4.08 9.15 1.41
N LEU A 42 4.71 9.04 0.23
CA LEU A 42 3.98 8.89 -1.01
C LEU A 42 3.17 7.59 -1.02
N ALA A 43 3.75 6.48 -0.55
CA ALA A 43 3.05 5.20 -0.45
C ALA A 43 1.79 5.31 0.41
N SER A 44 1.91 5.86 1.62
CA SER A 44 0.77 6.09 2.51
C SER A 44 -0.26 7.04 1.89
N SER A 45 0.17 8.07 1.15
CA SER A 45 -0.76 8.97 0.44
C SER A 45 -1.55 8.22 -0.63
N PHE A 46 -0.91 7.33 -1.39
CA PHE A 46 -1.57 6.51 -2.39
C PHE A 46 -2.54 5.48 -1.77
N VAL A 47 -2.22 4.90 -0.61
CA VAL A 47 -3.20 4.08 0.14
C VAL A 47 -4.41 4.91 0.56
N GLY A 48 -4.19 6.16 0.99
CA GLY A 48 -5.28 7.10 1.27
C GLY A 48 -6.13 7.44 0.05
N ILE A 49 -5.50 7.60 -1.13
CA ILE A 49 -6.20 7.80 -2.41
C ILE A 49 -7.06 6.58 -2.76
N TYR A 50 -6.54 5.36 -2.55
CA TYR A 50 -7.31 4.14 -2.76
C TYR A 50 -8.56 4.11 -1.87
N ALA A 51 -8.40 4.26 -0.55
CA ALA A 51 -9.54 4.25 0.38
C ALA A 51 -10.53 5.40 0.13
N LEU A 52 -10.03 6.58 -0.27
CA LEU A 52 -10.91 7.69 -0.65
C LEU A 52 -11.70 7.37 -1.94
N SER A 53 -11.08 6.68 -2.90
CA SER A 53 -11.75 6.29 -4.13
C SER A 53 -12.88 5.30 -3.86
N THR A 54 -12.69 4.36 -2.92
CA THR A 54 -13.76 3.42 -2.52
C THR A 54 -14.95 4.13 -1.91
N ILE A 55 -14.70 5.07 -0.98
CA ILE A 55 -15.74 5.90 -0.39
C ILE A 55 -16.50 6.70 -1.48
N ILE A 56 -15.78 7.33 -2.41
CA ILE A 56 -16.41 8.20 -3.41
C ILE A 56 -17.34 7.40 -4.34
N TYR A 57 -16.90 6.26 -4.89
CA TYR A 57 -17.80 5.52 -5.79
C TYR A 57 -19.00 4.92 -5.05
N SER A 58 -18.83 4.50 -3.79
CA SER A 58 -19.91 3.96 -2.98
C SER A 58 -20.97 5.00 -2.64
N ILE A 59 -20.58 6.27 -2.47
CA ILE A 59 -21.53 7.38 -2.27
C ILE A 59 -22.26 7.74 -3.57
N ILE A 60 -21.55 7.76 -4.70
CA ILE A 60 -22.14 8.18 -5.98
C ILE A 60 -23.13 7.14 -6.51
N GLY A 61 -22.81 5.85 -6.40
CA GLY A 61 -23.69 4.75 -6.80
C GLY A 61 -24.04 4.73 -8.31
N GLN A 62 -23.13 5.20 -9.16
CA GLN A 62 -23.29 5.21 -10.63
C GLN A 62 -22.20 4.37 -11.30
N GLU A 63 -22.55 3.65 -12.37
CA GLU A 63 -21.64 2.71 -13.06
C GLU A 63 -20.32 3.36 -13.48
N TRP A 64 -20.37 4.54 -14.10
CA TRP A 64 -19.16 5.25 -14.53
C TRP A 64 -18.27 5.64 -13.35
N ALA A 65 -18.86 5.94 -12.18
CA ALA A 65 -18.12 6.30 -10.99
C ALA A 65 -17.38 5.07 -10.45
N VAL A 66 -18.06 3.91 -10.37
CA VAL A 66 -17.42 2.64 -10.00
C VAL A 66 -16.24 2.36 -10.92
N ILE A 67 -16.40 2.44 -12.24
CA ILE A 67 -15.32 2.16 -13.20
C ILE A 67 -14.14 3.13 -13.00
N VAL A 68 -14.40 4.44 -12.95
CA VAL A 68 -13.34 5.46 -12.88
C VAL A 68 -12.57 5.39 -11.56
N PHE A 69 -13.28 5.37 -10.43
CA PHE A 69 -12.64 5.38 -9.11
C PHE A 69 -12.00 4.03 -8.76
N LEU A 70 -12.53 2.90 -9.24
CA LEU A 70 -11.88 1.60 -9.07
C LEU A 70 -10.58 1.52 -9.86
N LYS A 71 -10.55 2.01 -11.11
CA LYS A 71 -9.29 2.15 -11.89
C LYS A 71 -8.28 3.02 -11.14
N LEU A 72 -8.72 4.17 -10.64
CA LEU A 72 -7.86 5.09 -9.89
C LEU A 72 -7.32 4.45 -8.60
N GLY A 73 -8.17 3.73 -7.87
CA GLY A 73 -7.81 2.99 -6.66
C GLY A 73 -6.79 1.88 -6.93
N MET A 74 -6.98 1.08 -7.98
CA MET A 74 -6.03 0.02 -8.35
C MET A 74 -4.66 0.59 -8.76
N ILE A 75 -4.64 1.69 -9.52
CA ILE A 75 -3.39 2.38 -9.88
C ILE A 75 -2.72 2.95 -8.63
N ALA A 76 -3.49 3.50 -7.69
CA ALA A 76 -2.98 4.00 -6.43
C ALA A 76 -2.33 2.88 -5.60
N ILE A 77 -2.98 1.71 -5.46
CA ILE A 77 -2.38 0.54 -4.80
C ILE A 77 -1.09 0.11 -5.48
N LEU A 78 -1.09 0.03 -6.82
CA LEU A 78 0.10 -0.36 -7.59
C LEU A 78 1.29 0.55 -7.27
N MET A 79 1.06 1.86 -7.26
CA MET A 79 2.08 2.86 -6.92
C MET A 79 2.48 2.79 -5.44
N ALA A 80 1.53 2.57 -4.53
CA ALA A 80 1.81 2.40 -3.11
C ALA A 80 2.76 1.22 -2.86
N VAL A 81 2.49 0.06 -3.47
CA VAL A 81 3.32 -1.15 -3.35
C VAL A 81 4.71 -0.94 -3.93
N LEU A 82 4.82 -0.28 -5.09
CA LEU A 82 6.11 0.11 -5.67
C LEU A 82 6.93 1.00 -4.72
N LEU A 83 6.29 1.99 -4.12
CA LEU A 83 6.93 2.93 -3.21
C LEU A 83 7.32 2.27 -1.88
N LEU A 84 6.53 1.31 -1.38
CA LEU A 84 6.91 0.47 -0.23
C LEU A 84 8.13 -0.38 -0.55
N TYR A 85 8.19 -0.97 -1.75
CA TYR A 85 9.38 -1.68 -2.23
C TYR A 85 10.60 -0.76 -2.24
N PHE A 86 10.52 0.45 -2.80
CA PHE A 86 11.65 1.40 -2.79
C PHE A 86 12.01 1.84 -1.37
N THR A 87 11.03 2.07 -0.50
CA THR A 87 11.25 2.39 0.91
C THR A 87 12.10 1.31 1.57
N MET A 88 11.75 0.05 1.36
CA MET A 88 12.48 -1.10 1.89
C MET A 88 13.90 -1.17 1.33
N GLN A 89 14.08 -1.02 0.02
CA GLN A 89 15.42 -1.06 -0.58
C GLN A 89 16.33 0.04 0.00
N VAL A 90 15.78 1.23 0.23
CA VAL A 90 16.48 2.32 0.91
C VAL A 90 16.78 2.00 2.37
N LEU A 91 15.90 1.28 3.08
CA LEU A 91 16.18 0.83 4.45
C LEU A 91 17.31 -0.20 4.51
N ILE A 92 17.35 -1.17 3.58
CA ILE A 92 18.36 -2.24 3.56
C ILE A 92 19.73 -1.71 3.11
N TYR A 93 19.77 -0.96 2.00
CA TYR A 93 21.01 -0.60 1.31
C TYR A 93 21.39 0.87 1.44
N SER A 94 20.66 1.66 2.24
CA SER A 94 20.76 3.12 2.37
C SER A 94 20.30 3.91 1.13
N SER A 95 20.27 5.24 1.24
CA SER A 95 19.91 6.16 0.15
C SER A 95 20.83 6.11 -1.07
N LYS A 96 22.03 5.52 -0.95
CA LYS A 96 22.96 5.31 -2.08
C LYS A 96 22.53 4.20 -3.01
N TRP A 97 21.57 3.36 -2.61
CA TRP A 97 21.07 2.23 -3.38
C TRP A 97 20.66 2.60 -4.80
N ILE A 98 19.90 3.70 -4.99
CA ILE A 98 19.43 4.13 -6.32
C ILE A 98 20.60 4.37 -7.28
N LYS A 99 21.72 4.91 -6.79
CA LYS A 99 22.88 5.20 -7.63
C LYS A 99 23.62 3.93 -8.07
N ILE A 100 23.63 2.90 -7.22
CA ILE A 100 24.37 1.65 -7.42
C ILE A 100 23.51 0.64 -8.18
N HIS A 101 22.23 0.52 -7.85
CA HIS A 101 21.30 -0.47 -8.39
C HIS A 101 20.23 0.16 -9.28
N LYS A 102 20.68 0.91 -10.31
CA LYS A 102 19.78 1.63 -11.23
C LYS A 102 18.71 0.73 -11.86
N LEU A 103 19.07 -0.49 -12.27
CA LEU A 103 18.13 -1.45 -12.87
C LEU A 103 17.04 -1.88 -11.88
N SER A 104 17.39 -2.12 -10.62
CA SER A 104 16.44 -2.50 -9.57
C SER A 104 15.48 -1.37 -9.17
N PHE A 105 15.75 -0.13 -9.61
CA PHE A 105 14.86 1.01 -9.51
C PHE A 105 14.00 1.18 -10.77
N TRP A 106 14.63 1.22 -11.95
CA TRP A 106 13.96 1.52 -13.21
C TRP A 106 13.07 0.39 -13.72
N VAL A 107 13.48 -0.88 -13.58
CA VAL A 107 12.68 -2.00 -14.10
C VAL A 107 11.31 -2.06 -13.40
N PRO A 108 11.20 -2.08 -12.06
CA PRO A 108 9.89 -2.10 -11.41
C PRO A 108 9.05 -0.86 -11.70
N LEU A 109 9.68 0.32 -11.83
CA LEU A 109 9.00 1.57 -12.18
C LEU A 109 8.42 1.55 -13.60
N CYS A 110 9.20 1.09 -14.59
CA CYS A 110 8.72 0.98 -15.97
C CYS A 110 7.59 -0.06 -16.05
N THR A 111 7.74 -1.21 -15.39
CA THR A 111 6.71 -2.24 -15.35
C THR A 111 5.42 -1.71 -14.71
N SER A 112 5.50 -0.99 -13.59
CA SER A 112 4.30 -0.41 -12.96
C SER A 112 3.62 0.63 -13.85
N LEU A 113 4.39 1.46 -14.57
CA LEU A 113 3.82 2.44 -15.51
C LEU A 113 3.11 1.75 -16.69
N VAL A 114 3.69 0.67 -17.22
CA VAL A 114 3.04 -0.13 -18.27
C VAL A 114 1.76 -0.77 -17.77
N ILE A 115 1.76 -1.38 -16.57
CA ILE A 115 0.54 -1.94 -15.97
C ILE A 115 -0.50 -0.84 -15.74
N SER A 116 -0.13 0.32 -15.19
CA SER A 116 -1.05 1.46 -15.03
C SER A 116 -1.65 1.88 -16.36
N PHE A 117 -0.85 1.98 -17.42
CA PHE A 117 -1.33 2.31 -18.75
C PHE A 117 -2.37 1.28 -19.23
N VAL A 118 -2.06 -0.02 -19.09
CA VAL A 118 -3.01 -1.09 -19.44
C VAL A 118 -4.31 -0.98 -18.64
N LEU A 119 -4.25 -0.72 -17.32
CA LEU A 119 -5.44 -0.57 -16.48
C LEU A 119 -6.28 0.66 -16.87
N VAL A 120 -5.66 1.77 -17.26
CA VAL A 120 -6.41 2.97 -17.68
C VAL A 120 -7.18 2.70 -18.98
N PHE A 121 -6.49 2.19 -19.99
CA PHE A 121 -7.00 2.15 -21.37
C PHE A 121 -7.77 0.88 -21.73
N THR A 122 -7.73 -0.16 -20.88
CA THR A 122 -8.49 -1.40 -21.12
C THR A 122 -9.82 -1.38 -20.38
N ASP A 123 -10.87 -1.90 -21.02
CA ASP A 123 -12.18 -2.09 -20.41
C ASP A 123 -12.25 -3.46 -19.76
N TYR A 124 -11.69 -3.56 -18.56
CA TYR A 124 -11.59 -4.81 -17.80
C TYR A 124 -12.55 -4.90 -16.62
N ILE A 125 -13.28 -3.83 -16.29
CA ILE A 125 -14.24 -3.80 -15.19
C ILE A 125 -15.64 -3.87 -15.79
N ILE A 126 -16.39 -4.89 -15.42
CA ILE A 126 -17.81 -5.04 -15.76
C ILE A 126 -18.59 -4.80 -14.47
N VAL A 127 -19.42 -3.78 -14.43
CA VAL A 127 -20.26 -3.47 -13.27
C VAL A 127 -21.51 -4.33 -13.34
N ILE A 128 -21.78 -5.11 -12.29
CA ILE A 128 -22.99 -5.95 -12.16
C ILE A 128 -24.09 -5.13 -11.49
N ASP A 129 -23.78 -4.51 -10.35
CA ASP A 129 -24.67 -3.58 -9.65
C ASP A 129 -23.87 -2.38 -9.09
N ALA A 130 -24.22 -1.19 -9.55
CA ALA A 130 -23.56 0.05 -9.14
C ALA A 130 -23.89 0.49 -7.71
N LYS A 131 -24.99 0.01 -7.11
CA LYS A 131 -25.40 0.37 -5.75
C LYS A 131 -24.62 -0.41 -4.69
N THR A 132 -24.31 -1.66 -4.99
CA THR A 132 -23.49 -2.53 -4.13
C THR A 132 -22.01 -2.50 -4.52
N ALA A 133 -21.68 -1.85 -5.65
CA ALA A 133 -20.35 -1.85 -6.26
C ALA A 133 -19.84 -3.26 -6.64
N GLU A 134 -20.78 -4.18 -6.91
CA GLU A 134 -20.47 -5.53 -7.35
C GLU A 134 -19.88 -5.47 -8.78
N THR A 135 -18.68 -6.02 -8.95
CA THR A 135 -17.94 -5.94 -10.21
C THR A 135 -17.33 -7.29 -10.59
N HIS A 136 -17.30 -7.55 -11.89
CA HIS A 136 -16.57 -8.66 -12.48
C HIS A 136 -15.38 -8.15 -13.28
N PHE A 137 -14.20 -8.71 -13.00
CA PHE A 137 -12.97 -8.33 -13.69
C PHE A 137 -12.67 -9.26 -14.87
N GLN A 138 -12.28 -8.69 -16.01
CA GLN A 138 -11.67 -9.47 -17.07
C GLN A 138 -10.31 -10.00 -16.58
N PRO A 139 -10.00 -11.29 -16.83
CA PRO A 139 -8.92 -11.97 -16.14
C PRO A 139 -7.54 -11.40 -16.47
N ILE A 140 -7.29 -10.98 -17.72
CA ILE A 140 -5.92 -10.64 -18.17
C ILE A 140 -5.37 -9.39 -17.46
N PRO A 141 -6.00 -8.19 -17.53
CA PRO A 141 -5.42 -6.99 -16.92
C PRO A 141 -5.37 -7.08 -15.40
N TYR A 142 -6.41 -7.67 -14.79
CA TYR A 142 -6.48 -7.87 -13.35
C TYR A 142 -5.39 -8.84 -12.85
N THR A 143 -5.16 -9.94 -13.56
CA THR A 143 -4.14 -10.94 -13.19
C THR A 143 -2.73 -10.36 -13.29
N LEU A 144 -2.43 -9.56 -14.32
CA LEU A 144 -1.14 -8.87 -14.43
C LEU A 144 -0.90 -7.92 -13.25
N PHE A 145 -1.91 -7.15 -12.87
CA PHE A 145 -1.88 -6.31 -11.67
C PHE A 145 -1.64 -7.13 -10.41
N ALA A 146 -2.43 -8.18 -10.18
CA ALA A 146 -2.37 -9.01 -8.98
C ALA A 146 -1.02 -9.71 -8.83
N ILE A 147 -0.50 -10.31 -9.92
CA ILE A 147 0.82 -10.97 -9.94
C ILE A 147 1.91 -9.98 -9.60
N PHE A 148 1.89 -8.78 -10.18
CA PHE A 148 2.93 -7.78 -9.92
C PHE A 148 2.90 -7.31 -8.46
N VAL A 149 1.71 -7.00 -7.92
CA VAL A 149 1.54 -6.61 -6.51
C VAL A 149 2.03 -7.72 -5.59
N ALA A 150 1.60 -8.97 -5.81
CA ALA A 150 2.00 -10.11 -5.01
C ALA A 150 3.52 -10.35 -5.07
N PHE A 151 4.11 -10.32 -6.27
CA PHE A 151 5.54 -10.46 -6.47
C PHE A 151 6.33 -9.40 -5.69
N MET A 152 5.93 -8.13 -5.80
CA MET A 152 6.63 -7.02 -5.13
C MET A 152 6.54 -7.14 -3.60
N LEU A 153 5.39 -7.54 -3.06
CA LEU A 153 5.21 -7.73 -1.62
C LEU A 153 5.98 -8.94 -1.09
N ILE A 154 5.92 -10.08 -1.77
CA ILE A 154 6.66 -11.30 -1.39
C ILE A 154 8.17 -11.04 -1.46
N TYR A 155 8.65 -10.46 -2.56
CA TYR A 155 10.05 -10.13 -2.72
C TYR A 155 10.52 -9.13 -1.65
N SER A 156 9.70 -8.12 -1.34
CA SER A 156 9.99 -7.18 -0.28
C SER A 156 10.10 -7.87 1.08
N THR A 157 9.12 -8.72 1.42
CA THR A 157 9.14 -9.52 2.66
C THR A 157 10.43 -10.32 2.79
N PHE A 158 10.76 -11.09 1.75
CA PHE A 158 11.94 -11.95 1.73
C PHE A 158 13.24 -11.14 1.82
N SER A 159 13.37 -10.09 1.02
CA SER A 159 14.56 -9.24 0.99
C SER A 159 14.77 -8.53 2.33
N MET A 160 13.71 -8.01 2.94
CA MET A 160 13.84 -7.33 4.23
C MET A 160 14.23 -8.28 5.35
N TYR A 161 13.68 -9.49 5.37
CA TYR A 161 14.06 -10.48 6.37
C TYR A 161 15.52 -10.94 6.19
N SER A 162 15.89 -11.35 4.97
CA SER A 162 17.18 -11.95 4.66
C SER A 162 18.35 -10.96 4.68
N PHE A 163 18.16 -9.77 4.11
CA PHE A 163 19.22 -8.77 3.94
C PHE A 163 19.14 -7.60 4.92
N GLY A 164 17.95 -7.28 5.44
CA GLY A 164 17.75 -6.23 6.43
C GLY A 164 17.87 -6.73 7.87
N ILE A 165 16.82 -7.40 8.35
CA ILE A 165 16.62 -7.74 9.77
C ILE A 165 17.72 -8.67 10.29
N ARG A 166 18.09 -9.73 9.55
CA ARG A 166 19.12 -10.67 10.00
C ARG A 166 20.51 -10.05 10.11
N LYS A 167 20.80 -9.01 9.32
CA LYS A 167 22.12 -8.37 9.24
C LYS A 167 22.23 -7.08 10.06
N SER A 168 21.10 -6.54 10.54
CA SER A 168 21.05 -5.30 11.31
C SER A 168 21.04 -5.56 12.83
N THR A 169 21.52 -4.60 13.61
CA THR A 169 21.50 -4.65 15.09
C THR A 169 20.88 -3.39 15.69
N GLY A 170 20.60 -3.42 17.00
CA GLY A 170 20.09 -2.27 17.75
C GLY A 170 18.73 -1.73 17.27
N ASN A 171 18.58 -0.41 17.30
CA ASN A 171 17.34 0.26 16.95
C ASN A 171 17.01 0.20 15.45
N SER A 172 18.02 0.08 14.57
CA SER A 172 17.79 -0.16 13.14
C SER A 172 17.01 -1.47 12.91
N ARG A 173 17.41 -2.56 13.59
CA ARG A 173 16.72 -3.85 13.52
C ARG A 173 15.27 -3.76 14.01
N LYS A 174 15.02 -3.09 15.14
CA LYS A 174 13.66 -2.93 15.69
C LYS A 174 12.74 -2.20 14.72
N ARG A 175 13.23 -1.16 14.03
CA ARG A 175 12.46 -0.44 13.01
C ARG A 175 12.14 -1.31 11.81
N MET A 176 13.11 -2.04 11.29
CA MET A 176 12.88 -2.99 10.20
C MET A 176 11.87 -4.08 10.60
N GLN A 177 11.89 -4.54 11.85
CA GLN A 177 10.90 -5.48 12.38
C GLN A 177 9.48 -4.87 12.43
N LEU A 178 9.34 -3.63 12.90
CA LEU A 178 8.04 -2.94 12.88
C LEU A 178 7.51 -2.77 11.46
N PHE A 179 8.37 -2.36 10.52
CA PHE A 179 8.00 -2.28 9.11
C PHE A 179 7.60 -3.65 8.54
N PHE A 180 8.27 -4.72 8.98
CA PHE A 180 8.01 -6.08 8.52
C PHE A 180 6.65 -6.58 8.98
N ILE A 181 6.33 -6.35 10.25
CA ILE A 181 5.02 -6.66 10.83
C ILE A 181 3.94 -5.91 10.06
N GLY A 182 4.13 -4.61 9.79
CA GLY A 182 3.18 -3.84 9.00
C GLY A 182 3.00 -4.37 7.57
N LEU A 183 4.09 -4.79 6.92
CA LEU A 183 4.04 -5.38 5.58
C LEU A 183 3.33 -6.75 5.57
N LEU A 184 3.47 -7.55 6.63
CA LEU A 184 2.71 -8.79 6.80
C LEU A 184 1.20 -8.52 6.95
N PHE A 185 0.80 -7.47 7.67
CA PHE A 185 -0.60 -7.06 7.75
C PHE A 185 -1.16 -6.64 6.39
N ILE A 186 -0.40 -5.91 5.57
CA ILE A 186 -0.79 -5.53 4.20
C ILE A 186 -0.91 -6.77 3.30
N ILE A 187 0.00 -7.74 3.41
CA ILE A 187 -0.13 -9.01 2.67
C ILE A 187 -1.37 -9.78 3.15
N GLY A 188 -1.58 -9.83 4.46
CA GLY A 188 -2.75 -10.46 5.06
C GLY A 188 -4.05 -9.83 4.57
N SER A 189 -4.10 -8.51 4.43
CA SER A 189 -5.29 -7.82 3.90
C SER A 189 -5.59 -8.24 2.46
N LEU A 190 -4.58 -8.35 1.59
CA LEU A 190 -4.77 -8.85 0.23
C LEU A 190 -5.27 -10.30 0.18
N ILE A 191 -4.80 -11.16 1.10
CA ILE A 191 -5.30 -12.54 1.21
C ILE A 191 -6.77 -12.53 1.64
N ILE A 192 -7.14 -11.67 2.59
CA ILE A 192 -8.53 -11.50 3.05
C ILE A 192 -9.42 -11.04 1.89
N ASP A 193 -8.97 -10.07 1.10
CA ASP A 193 -9.70 -9.59 -0.09
C ASP A 193 -9.94 -10.72 -1.10
N VAL A 194 -8.90 -11.50 -1.43
CA VAL A 194 -9.05 -12.66 -2.32
C VAL A 194 -10.00 -13.72 -1.75
N LEU A 195 -9.92 -14.01 -0.44
CA LEU A 195 -10.82 -14.97 0.20
C LEU A 195 -12.26 -14.46 0.25
N GLY A 196 -12.46 -13.15 0.43
CA GLY A 196 -13.78 -12.52 0.44
C GLY A 196 -14.50 -12.67 -0.89
N ASN A 197 -13.77 -12.43 -1.98
CA ASN A 197 -14.25 -12.63 -3.34
C ASN A 197 -14.60 -14.10 -3.67
N ILE A 198 -14.07 -15.09 -2.93
CA ILE A 198 -14.38 -16.52 -3.13
C ILE A 198 -15.59 -16.96 -2.31
N ILE A 199 -15.80 -16.37 -1.13
CA ILE A 199 -16.77 -16.84 -0.12
C ILE A 199 -18.13 -16.12 -0.22
N GLU A 200 -18.28 -15.17 -1.15
CA GLU A 200 -19.54 -14.40 -1.40
C GLU A 200 -20.10 -13.72 -0.12
N ASN A 201 -19.25 -13.42 0.86
CA ASN A 201 -19.62 -12.73 2.10
C ASN A 201 -18.88 -11.39 2.24
N GLU A 202 -19.03 -10.56 1.21
CA GLU A 202 -18.18 -9.39 0.94
C GLU A 202 -18.04 -8.46 2.15
N VAL A 203 -19.14 -8.17 2.86
CA VAL A 203 -19.13 -7.15 3.92
C VAL A 203 -18.21 -7.48 5.11
N ILE A 204 -18.13 -8.76 5.53
CA ILE A 204 -17.25 -9.15 6.64
C ILE A 204 -15.79 -9.10 6.20
N PHE A 205 -15.51 -9.54 4.97
CA PHE A 205 -14.17 -9.55 4.41
C PHE A 205 -13.67 -8.13 4.12
N ASP A 206 -14.53 -7.21 3.68
CA ASP A 206 -14.20 -5.80 3.52
C ASP A 206 -13.83 -5.15 4.86
N THR A 207 -14.62 -5.42 5.90
CA THR A 207 -14.32 -4.91 7.25
C THR A 207 -12.96 -5.42 7.73
N LEU A 208 -12.67 -6.71 7.53
CA LEU A 208 -11.39 -7.32 7.89
C LEU A 208 -10.23 -6.77 7.04
N LEU A 209 -10.46 -6.54 5.75
CA LEU A 209 -9.50 -5.95 4.80
C LEU A 209 -9.09 -4.56 5.30
N PHE A 210 -10.04 -3.65 5.53
CA PHE A 210 -9.72 -2.29 5.96
C PHE A 210 -9.14 -2.23 7.38
N THR A 211 -9.55 -3.12 8.27
CA THR A 211 -8.98 -3.23 9.63
C THR A 211 -7.51 -3.66 9.58
N THR A 212 -7.21 -4.73 8.84
CA THR A 212 -5.84 -5.23 8.70
C THR A 212 -4.93 -4.26 7.95
N LEU A 213 -5.46 -3.59 6.92
CA LEU A 213 -4.77 -2.53 6.19
C LEU A 213 -4.43 -1.34 7.12
N SER A 214 -5.40 -0.87 7.91
CA SER A 214 -5.19 0.20 8.90
C SER A 214 -4.09 -0.15 9.91
N LEU A 215 -4.11 -1.35 10.47
CA LEU A 215 -3.06 -1.82 11.38
C LEU A 215 -1.70 -1.85 10.67
N GLY A 216 -1.65 -2.34 9.43
CA GLY A 216 -0.45 -2.34 8.60
C GLY A 216 0.18 -0.95 8.47
N ILE A 217 -0.64 0.06 8.16
CA ILE A 217 -0.20 1.46 8.03
C ILE A 217 0.34 2.00 9.36
N ILE A 218 -0.31 1.69 10.49
CA ILE A 218 0.15 2.11 11.83
C ILE A 218 1.54 1.55 12.11
N PHE A 219 1.77 0.25 11.88
CA PHE A 219 3.08 -0.38 12.11
C PHE A 219 4.15 0.16 11.16
N VAL A 220 3.81 0.34 9.89
CA VAL A 220 4.71 0.92 8.89
C VAL A 220 5.10 2.35 9.25
N ALA A 221 4.15 3.20 9.64
CA ALA A 221 4.42 4.57 10.08
C ALA A 221 5.23 4.60 11.39
N GLY A 222 4.89 3.72 12.34
CA GLY A 222 5.59 3.56 13.63
C GLY A 222 7.06 3.19 13.46
N ALA A 223 7.41 2.41 12.43
CA ALA A 223 8.80 2.08 12.12
C ALA A 223 9.70 3.31 11.89
N PHE A 224 9.12 4.45 11.50
CA PHE A 224 9.85 5.68 11.22
C PHE A 224 9.70 6.75 12.32
N TYR A 225 8.73 6.60 13.23
CA TYR A 225 8.44 7.58 14.28
C TYR A 225 9.55 7.75 15.34
N GLY A 226 10.50 6.80 15.45
CA GLY A 226 11.50 6.77 16.53
C GLY A 226 12.87 7.41 16.25
N LYS A 227 13.16 7.96 15.06
CA LYS A 227 14.53 8.42 14.72
C LYS A 227 14.91 9.78 15.31
N LYS A 228 13.93 10.63 15.61
CA LYS A 228 14.17 11.97 16.13
C LYS A 228 14.74 11.98 17.56
N ARG A 229 14.30 11.07 18.43
CA ARG A 229 14.73 11.02 19.84
C ARG A 229 16.20 10.63 20.05
N GLU A 230 16.79 9.84 19.16
CA GLU A 230 18.20 9.42 19.31
C GLU A 230 19.20 10.54 19.01
N ILE A 231 18.80 11.54 18.21
CA ILE A 231 19.66 12.69 17.85
C ILE A 231 19.58 13.76 18.94
N GLU A 232 18.47 13.82 19.69
CA GLU A 232 18.28 14.79 20.78
C GLU A 232 18.88 14.32 22.12
N THR A 233 19.25 13.03 22.25
CA THR A 233 19.78 12.45 23.50
C THR A 233 21.19 11.84 23.39
N GLY A 234 21.84 11.93 22.24
CA GLY A 234 23.21 11.44 22.00
C GLY A 234 24.13 12.59 21.63
#